data_AF-A0A553ZL33-F1
#
_entry.id   AF-A0A553ZL33-F1
#
_cell.length_a   1.000
_cell.length_b   1.000
_cell.length_c   1.000
_cell.angle_alpha   90.00
_cell.angle_beta   90.00
_cell.angle_gamma   90.00
#
_symmetry.space_group_name_H-M   'P 1'
#
loop_
_entity.id
_entity.type
_entity.pdbx_description
1 polymer ?
#
loop_
_entity_poly.entity_id
_entity_poly.type
_entity_poly.pdbx_seq_one_letter_code
_entity_poly.pdbx_strand_id
1 'polypeptide(L)'
;MIVISLGPERRVDPGEDELGRDRVGYGPTMSPTALYDACHGTWHLGERAQRERFALMTCDGVGVLAVAIDRVEPAPGGDEGREGARRSVIHGAVLTPGHAVHDAYVGKPSPLPPQRNPVGYFDAPEERSPCLCGCGEGTPAGKDFVTGHDQTAVHDRIRQLGGVRGFLAWFDRAHGHWPGINVIYEPVTLDGTPTGKPPRRRHLAGCDHHHTDDAGRILNPIRPATREEMASLPPCKDCVTAAAKAASGG
;
A
#
# COMPACT_ATOMS: atom_id res chain seq x y z
N MET A 1 9.11 -5.70 -14.91
CA MET A 1 8.65 -5.11 -16.17
C MET A 1 7.70 -6.08 -16.84
N ILE A 2 6.56 -5.61 -17.35
CA ILE A 2 5.66 -6.42 -18.19
C ILE A 2 6.27 -6.49 -19.60
N VAL A 3 6.32 -7.66 -20.22
CA VAL A 3 6.75 -7.83 -21.62
C VAL A 3 5.59 -8.41 -22.42
N ILE A 4 5.20 -7.72 -23.49
CA ILE A 4 4.06 -8.08 -24.32
C ILE A 4 4.52 -8.37 -25.74
N SER A 5 4.30 -9.58 -26.22
CA SER A 5 4.53 -9.96 -27.62
C SER A 5 3.33 -9.58 -28.48
N LEU A 6 3.56 -8.68 -29.43
CA LEU A 6 2.62 -8.24 -30.43
C LEU A 6 2.73 -9.11 -31.69
N GLY A 7 1.59 -9.29 -32.35
CA GLY A 7 1.56 -9.74 -33.74
C GLY A 7 1.67 -8.58 -34.73
N PRO A 8 1.69 -8.88 -36.04
CA PRO A 8 1.67 -7.87 -37.08
C PRO A 8 0.40 -7.02 -37.01
N GLU A 9 0.49 -5.79 -37.48
CA GLU A 9 -0.64 -4.86 -37.56
C GLU A 9 -1.82 -5.49 -38.30
N ARG A 10 -3.02 -5.39 -37.71
CA ARG A 10 -4.28 -5.75 -38.37
C ARG A 10 -5.36 -4.74 -38.06
N ARG A 11 -6.26 -4.55 -39.02
CA ARG A 11 -7.51 -3.81 -38.85
C ARG A 11 -8.47 -4.61 -37.98
N VAL A 12 -9.22 -3.90 -37.14
CA VAL A 12 -10.32 -4.44 -36.35
C VAL A 12 -11.50 -3.49 -36.45
N ASP A 13 -12.70 -3.99 -36.24
CA ASP A 13 -13.91 -3.16 -36.18
C ASP A 13 -13.96 -2.43 -34.82
N PRO A 14 -13.97 -1.08 -34.78
CA PRO A 14 -14.14 -0.33 -33.55
C PRO A 14 -15.40 -0.68 -32.76
N GLY A 15 -16.46 -1.17 -33.42
CA GLY A 15 -17.68 -1.60 -32.75
C GLY A 15 -17.55 -2.92 -31.99
N GLU A 16 -16.58 -3.77 -32.36
CA GLU A 16 -16.33 -5.08 -31.73
C GLU A 16 -15.13 -5.06 -30.77
N ASP A 17 -14.21 -4.10 -30.92
CA ASP A 17 -13.07 -3.95 -30.03
C ASP A 17 -13.46 -3.31 -28.69
N GLU A 18 -13.03 -3.91 -27.57
CA GLU A 18 -13.34 -3.42 -26.21
C GLU A 18 -12.89 -1.97 -25.96
N LEU A 19 -11.90 -1.48 -26.71
CA LEU A 19 -11.37 -0.13 -26.56
C LEU A 19 -11.73 0.78 -27.73
N GLY A 20 -12.59 0.34 -28.65
CA GLY A 20 -13.01 1.12 -29.81
C GLY A 20 -11.88 1.40 -30.81
N ARG A 21 -10.85 0.56 -30.86
CA ARG A 21 -9.69 0.75 -31.76
C ARG A 21 -10.04 0.37 -33.19
N ASP A 22 -9.36 0.99 -34.15
CA ASP A 22 -9.45 0.65 -35.57
C ASP A 22 -8.33 -0.29 -36.05
N ARG A 23 -7.39 -0.61 -35.15
CA ARG A 23 -6.25 -1.50 -35.37
C ARG A 23 -5.67 -2.05 -34.07
N VAL A 24 -4.93 -3.14 -34.20
CA VAL A 24 -4.10 -3.73 -33.14
C VAL A 24 -2.81 -4.30 -33.74
N GLY A 25 -1.82 -4.59 -32.88
CA GLY A 25 -0.52 -5.13 -33.31
C GLY A 25 0.49 -4.04 -33.65
N TYR A 26 1.57 -4.41 -34.33
CA TYR A 26 2.67 -3.52 -34.69
C TYR A 26 2.87 -3.42 -36.20
N GLY A 27 2.99 -2.19 -36.69
CA GLY A 27 3.39 -1.86 -38.06
C GLY A 27 4.66 -0.98 -38.04
N PRO A 28 5.62 -1.20 -38.95
CA PRO A 28 6.92 -0.50 -38.91
C PRO A 28 6.82 1.01 -39.19
N THR A 29 5.71 1.48 -39.76
CA THR A 29 5.46 2.89 -40.08
C THR A 29 4.63 3.62 -39.03
N MET A 30 4.20 2.92 -37.96
CA MET A 30 3.40 3.53 -36.90
C MET A 30 4.23 4.52 -36.08
N SER A 31 3.61 5.64 -35.72
CA SER A 31 4.20 6.53 -34.71
C SER A 31 4.16 5.86 -33.33
N PRO A 32 5.03 6.26 -32.37
CA PRO A 32 4.98 5.70 -31.01
C PRO A 32 3.61 5.87 -30.32
N THR A 33 2.92 6.98 -30.56
CA THR A 33 1.55 7.21 -30.05
C THR A 33 0.55 6.27 -30.70
N ALA A 34 0.58 6.11 -32.03
CA ALA A 34 -0.32 5.19 -32.72
C ALA A 34 -0.08 3.73 -32.29
N LEU A 35 1.19 3.37 -32.06
CA LEU A 35 1.57 2.06 -31.54
C LEU A 35 1.03 1.88 -30.12
N TYR A 36 1.25 2.86 -29.24
CA TYR A 36 0.70 2.85 -27.89
C TYR A 36 -0.82 2.67 -27.91
N ASP A 37 -1.56 3.47 -28.66
CA ASP A 37 -3.02 3.37 -28.76
C ASP A 37 -3.45 1.98 -29.26
N ALA A 38 -2.72 1.39 -30.21
CA ALA A 38 -3.01 0.06 -30.73
C ALA A 38 -2.72 -1.07 -29.71
N CYS A 39 -1.73 -0.92 -28.83
CA CYS A 39 -1.22 -2.01 -27.98
C CYS A 39 -1.42 -1.83 -26.47
N HIS A 40 -1.89 -0.67 -26.01
CA HIS A 40 -1.98 -0.36 -24.57
C HIS A 40 -3.04 -1.18 -23.81
N GLY A 41 -3.87 -1.98 -24.46
CA GLY A 41 -4.88 -2.75 -23.72
C GLY A 41 -5.45 -3.99 -24.40
N THR A 42 -6.39 -4.60 -23.68
CA THR A 42 -7.01 -5.92 -23.89
C THR A 42 -6.10 -7.12 -23.57
N TRP A 43 -5.39 -7.05 -22.43
CA TRP A 43 -4.46 -8.10 -21.98
C TRP A 43 -4.96 -8.86 -20.76
N HIS A 44 -4.72 -10.17 -20.69
CA HIS A 44 -4.94 -10.95 -19.46
C HIS A 44 -3.74 -10.75 -18.52
N LEU A 45 -3.88 -9.81 -17.58
CA LEU A 45 -2.83 -9.47 -16.61
C LEU A 45 -3.17 -10.07 -15.24
N GLY A 46 -2.15 -10.65 -14.58
CA GLY A 46 -2.27 -11.15 -13.21
C GLY A 46 -1.97 -10.06 -12.17
N GLU A 47 -2.12 -10.38 -10.88
CA GLU A 47 -1.89 -9.44 -9.76
C GLU A 47 -0.51 -8.73 -9.85
N ARG A 48 0.51 -9.45 -10.31
CA ARG A 48 1.88 -8.93 -10.47
C ARG A 48 1.92 -7.64 -11.30
N ALA A 49 1.09 -7.50 -12.33
CA ALA A 49 1.08 -6.33 -13.21
C ALA A 49 0.82 -5.02 -12.45
N GLN A 50 0.09 -5.06 -11.34
CA GLN A 50 -0.21 -3.89 -10.51
C GLN A 50 1.02 -3.31 -9.80
N ARG A 51 2.14 -4.03 -9.80
CA ARG A 51 3.38 -3.65 -9.12
C ARG A 51 4.53 -3.31 -10.07
N GLU A 52 4.30 -3.50 -11.37
CA GLU A 52 5.30 -3.25 -12.40
C GLU A 52 5.33 -1.77 -12.76
N ARG A 53 6.54 -1.26 -13.06
CA ARG A 53 6.75 0.17 -13.36
C ARG A 53 6.84 0.44 -14.85
N PHE A 54 7.24 -0.55 -15.63
CA PHE A 54 7.35 -0.42 -17.08
C PHE A 54 6.66 -1.57 -17.81
N ALA A 55 6.22 -1.28 -19.04
CA ALA A 55 5.82 -2.26 -20.03
C ALA A 55 6.70 -2.14 -21.28
N LEU A 56 7.16 -3.28 -21.79
CA LEU A 56 7.90 -3.40 -23.03
C LEU A 56 7.04 -4.18 -24.04
N MET A 57 6.73 -3.53 -25.16
CA MET A 57 6.09 -4.18 -26.29
C MET A 57 7.16 -4.71 -27.23
N THR A 58 7.00 -5.95 -27.69
CA THR A 58 7.92 -6.61 -28.61
C THR A 58 7.17 -7.11 -29.83
N CYS A 59 7.81 -7.13 -30.99
CA CYS A 59 7.30 -7.78 -32.21
C CYS A 59 8.44 -8.58 -32.83
N ASP A 60 8.18 -9.82 -33.24
CA ASP A 60 9.19 -10.74 -33.79
C ASP A 60 10.48 -10.80 -32.95
N GLY A 61 10.33 -10.78 -31.63
CA GLY A 61 11.44 -10.86 -30.68
C GLY A 61 12.26 -9.58 -30.55
N VAL A 62 11.81 -8.44 -31.04
CA VAL A 62 12.47 -7.12 -30.91
C VAL A 62 11.59 -6.15 -30.14
N GLY A 63 12.16 -5.38 -29.21
CA GLY A 63 11.44 -4.32 -28.50
C GLY A 63 11.06 -3.17 -29.43
N VAL A 64 9.79 -2.78 -29.45
CA VAL A 64 9.24 -1.74 -30.36
C VAL A 64 8.67 -0.53 -29.63
N LEU A 65 8.31 -0.68 -28.36
CA LEU A 65 7.80 0.41 -27.53
C LEU A 65 8.09 0.12 -26.05
N ALA A 66 8.54 1.12 -25.31
CA ALA A 66 8.62 1.06 -23.85
C ALA A 66 7.69 2.13 -23.24
N VAL A 67 7.01 1.77 -22.16
CA VAL A 67 6.00 2.61 -21.50
C VAL A 67 6.28 2.63 -19.99
N ALA A 68 6.29 3.82 -19.39
CA ALA A 68 6.18 3.98 -17.94
C ALA A 68 4.72 3.80 -17.54
N ILE A 69 4.45 2.81 -16.70
CA ILE A 69 3.10 2.47 -16.24
C ILE A 69 2.71 3.46 -15.15
N ASP A 70 1.61 4.17 -15.38
CA ASP A 70 0.95 4.99 -14.35
C ASP A 70 -0.04 4.14 -13.56
N ARG A 71 -0.84 3.32 -14.26
CA ARG A 71 -1.82 2.41 -13.66
C ARG A 71 -2.25 1.30 -14.61
N VAL A 72 -2.79 0.22 -14.06
CA VAL A 72 -3.38 -0.89 -14.82
C VAL A 72 -4.83 -1.06 -14.38
N GLU A 73 -5.77 -0.87 -15.30
CA GLU A 73 -7.21 -0.88 -15.02
C GLU A 73 -7.93 -2.00 -15.79
N PRO A 74 -9.07 -2.50 -15.31
CA PRO A 74 -9.93 -3.38 -16.11
C PRO A 74 -10.35 -2.71 -17.42
N ALA A 75 -10.35 -3.46 -18.52
CA ALA A 75 -10.87 -2.98 -19.79
C ALA A 75 -12.40 -2.80 -19.71
N PRO A 76 -12.95 -1.73 -20.31
CA PRO A 76 -14.39 -1.56 -20.44
C PRO A 76 -14.99 -2.73 -21.22
N GLY A 77 -16.11 -3.30 -20.74
CA GLY A 77 -16.81 -4.41 -21.40
C GLY A 77 -16.52 -5.82 -20.85
N GLY A 78 -15.70 -5.97 -19.80
CA GLY A 78 -15.54 -7.24 -19.13
C GLY A 78 -16.81 -7.63 -18.36
N ASP A 79 -17.45 -8.75 -18.73
CA ASP A 79 -18.61 -9.30 -18.01
C ASP A 79 -18.29 -9.46 -16.51
N GLU A 80 -19.02 -8.74 -15.65
CA GLU A 80 -18.78 -8.73 -14.20
C GLU A 80 -18.92 -10.12 -13.56
N GLY A 81 -19.55 -11.08 -14.24
CA GLY A 81 -19.87 -12.42 -13.75
C GLY A 81 -18.99 -13.57 -14.24
N ARG A 82 -17.98 -13.35 -15.10
CA ARG A 82 -17.11 -14.45 -15.60
C ARG A 82 -15.70 -14.34 -15.03
N GLU A 83 -15.49 -15.05 -13.92
CA GLU A 83 -14.19 -15.17 -13.24
C GLU A 83 -13.16 -15.76 -14.22
N GLY A 84 -12.26 -14.90 -14.74
CA GLY A 84 -11.23 -15.26 -15.72
C GLY A 84 -11.24 -14.46 -17.04
N ALA A 85 -12.29 -13.66 -17.33
CA ALA A 85 -12.40 -12.91 -18.58
C ALA A 85 -12.01 -11.42 -18.49
N ARG A 86 -11.51 -10.96 -17.34
CA ARG A 86 -11.18 -9.54 -17.14
C ARG A 86 -9.85 -9.21 -17.82
N ARG A 87 -9.95 -8.63 -19.01
CA ARG A 87 -8.81 -8.01 -19.69
C ARG A 87 -8.49 -6.67 -19.04
N SER A 88 -7.26 -6.22 -19.18
CA SER A 88 -6.78 -4.98 -18.59
C SER A 88 -6.16 -4.05 -19.64
N VAL A 89 -6.16 -2.77 -19.30
CA VAL A 89 -5.53 -1.68 -20.03
C VAL A 89 -4.38 -1.15 -19.20
N ILE A 90 -3.24 -0.94 -19.84
CA ILE A 90 -2.06 -0.32 -19.27
C ILE A 90 -2.13 1.16 -19.64
N HIS A 91 -2.25 2.02 -18.64
CA HIS A 91 -2.17 3.47 -18.81
C HIS A 91 -0.76 3.92 -18.43
N GLY A 92 -0.18 4.79 -19.26
CA GLY A 92 1.18 5.24 -19.04
C GLY A 92 1.69 6.24 -20.06
N ALA A 93 2.95 6.59 -19.92
CA ALA A 93 3.68 7.47 -20.83
C ALA A 93 4.70 6.69 -21.65
N VAL A 94 4.73 6.95 -22.97
CA VAL A 94 5.75 6.38 -23.86
C VAL A 94 7.13 6.91 -23.46
N LEU A 95 8.07 6.00 -23.26
CA LEU A 95 9.46 6.32 -22.97
C LEU A 95 10.21 6.62 -24.26
N THR A 96 11.06 7.65 -24.23
CA THR A 96 11.80 8.17 -25.38
C THR A 96 13.31 7.97 -25.21
N PRO A 97 14.10 8.11 -26.30
CA PRO A 97 15.56 8.04 -26.22
C PRO A 97 16.15 8.91 -25.11
N GLY A 98 17.10 8.35 -24.35
CA GLY A 98 17.69 8.96 -23.16
C GLY A 98 17.10 8.46 -21.83
N HIS A 99 15.98 7.74 -21.87
CA HIS A 99 15.48 6.99 -20.71
C HIS A 99 16.12 5.60 -20.65
N ALA A 100 16.63 5.19 -19.48
CA ALA A 100 17.38 3.94 -19.31
C ALA A 100 16.67 2.70 -19.88
N VAL A 101 15.37 2.53 -19.60
CA VAL A 101 14.56 1.42 -20.12
C VAL A 101 14.38 1.49 -21.65
N HIS A 102 14.19 2.69 -22.20
CA HIS A 102 14.08 2.82 -23.65
C HIS A 102 15.39 2.38 -24.32
N ASP A 103 16.51 2.92 -23.85
CA ASP A 103 17.83 2.70 -24.45
C ASP A 103 18.32 1.24 -24.27
N ALA A 104 17.88 0.57 -23.19
CA ALA A 104 18.20 -0.82 -22.92
C ALA A 104 17.40 -1.82 -23.77
N TYR A 105 16.15 -1.51 -24.14
CA TYR A 105 15.23 -2.53 -24.70
C TYR A 105 14.59 -2.18 -26.04
N VAL A 106 14.40 -0.90 -26.39
CA VAL A 106 13.78 -0.52 -27.68
C VAL A 106 14.80 -0.70 -28.80
N GLY A 107 14.39 -1.39 -29.87
CA GLY A 107 15.25 -1.82 -30.98
C GLY A 107 16.23 -2.94 -30.62
N LYS A 108 16.13 -3.54 -29.43
CA LYS A 108 16.97 -4.65 -28.97
C LYS A 108 16.19 -5.97 -28.95
N PRO A 109 16.88 -7.13 -28.94
CA PRO A 109 16.22 -8.41 -28.72
C PRO A 109 15.41 -8.40 -27.42
N SER A 110 14.24 -9.03 -27.46
CA SER A 110 13.37 -9.24 -26.31
C SER A 110 14.17 -9.92 -25.18
N PRO A 111 14.04 -9.45 -23.92
CA PRO A 111 14.68 -10.09 -22.78
C PRO A 111 14.03 -11.43 -22.41
N LEU A 112 12.86 -11.74 -22.97
CA LEU A 112 12.19 -13.03 -22.82
C LEU A 112 12.27 -13.86 -24.11
N PRO A 113 12.43 -15.19 -23.99
CA PRO A 113 12.32 -16.10 -25.14
C PRO A 113 10.88 -16.11 -25.70
N PRO A 114 10.70 -16.58 -26.96
CA PRO A 114 9.37 -16.76 -27.53
C PRO A 114 8.49 -17.63 -26.64
N GLN A 115 7.25 -17.19 -26.43
CA GLN A 115 6.29 -17.84 -25.53
C GLN A 115 4.89 -17.88 -26.15
N ARG A 116 4.09 -18.88 -25.76
CA ARG A 116 2.72 -19.04 -26.25
C ARG A 116 1.76 -17.98 -25.68
N ASN A 117 1.99 -17.55 -24.44
CA ASN A 117 1.25 -16.44 -23.85
C ASN A 117 1.94 -15.13 -24.28
N PRO A 118 1.23 -14.17 -24.90
CA PRO A 118 1.84 -12.91 -25.28
C PRO A 118 2.32 -12.08 -24.08
N VAL A 119 1.79 -12.32 -22.86
CA VAL A 119 2.19 -11.59 -21.65
C VAL A 119 3.24 -12.40 -20.88
N GLY A 120 4.40 -11.79 -20.63
CA GLY A 120 5.44 -12.29 -19.72
C GLY A 120 5.92 -11.21 -18.75
N TYR A 121 6.79 -11.60 -17.83
CA TYR A 121 7.38 -10.70 -16.84
C TYR A 121 8.89 -10.87 -16.81
N PHE A 122 9.60 -9.74 -16.80
CA PHE A 122 11.05 -9.69 -16.72
C PHE A 122 11.49 -8.82 -15.56
N ASP A 123 12.43 -9.32 -14.74
CA ASP A 123 13.00 -8.58 -13.60
C ASP A 123 14.08 -7.61 -14.09
N ALA A 124 13.64 -6.53 -14.75
CA ALA A 124 14.49 -5.49 -15.32
C ALA A 124 15.38 -4.86 -14.24
N PRO A 125 16.72 -4.82 -14.43
CA PRO A 125 17.63 -4.14 -13.50
C PRO A 125 17.26 -2.67 -13.25
N GLU A 126 16.69 -1.99 -14.25
CA GLU A 126 16.27 -0.59 -14.20
C GLU A 126 15.07 -0.35 -13.28
N GLU A 127 14.33 -1.40 -12.93
CA GLU A 127 13.22 -1.30 -11.96
C GLU A 127 13.65 -1.57 -10.53
N ARG A 128 14.90 -2.00 -10.32
CA ARG A 128 15.37 -2.32 -8.97
C ARG A 128 15.41 -1.08 -8.11
N SER A 129 14.96 -1.22 -6.87
CA SER A 129 15.02 -0.16 -5.87
C SER A 129 15.93 -0.58 -4.71
N PRO A 130 16.60 0.33 -4.00
CA PRO A 130 17.37 -0.03 -2.82
C PRO A 130 16.46 -0.64 -1.75
N CYS A 131 16.87 -1.77 -1.18
CA CYS A 131 16.15 -2.44 -0.11
C CYS A 131 15.97 -1.51 1.10
N LEU A 132 14.74 -1.34 1.58
CA LEU A 132 14.39 -0.43 2.69
C LEU A 132 14.98 -0.86 4.04
N CYS A 133 15.58 -2.06 4.14
CA CYS A 133 16.36 -2.41 5.32
C CYS A 133 17.60 -1.51 5.49
N GLY A 134 18.14 -0.97 4.38
CA GLY A 134 19.32 -0.11 4.34
C GLY A 134 20.60 -0.79 3.82
N CYS A 135 20.56 -2.06 3.39
CA CYS A 135 21.75 -2.77 2.92
C CYS A 135 22.26 -2.33 1.53
N GLY A 136 21.46 -1.57 0.78
CA GLY A 136 21.78 -1.12 -0.58
C GLY A 136 21.57 -2.18 -1.67
N GLU A 137 21.21 -3.42 -1.32
CA GLU A 137 20.87 -4.45 -2.30
C GLU A 137 19.59 -4.08 -3.06
N GLY A 138 19.56 -4.36 -4.37
CA GLY A 138 18.42 -4.04 -5.22
C GLY A 138 17.26 -5.04 -5.04
N THR A 139 16.06 -4.53 -4.78
CA THR A 139 14.82 -5.30 -4.74
C THR A 139 14.19 -5.38 -6.13
N PRO A 140 13.52 -6.48 -6.49
CA PRO A 140 12.69 -6.52 -7.70
C PRO A 140 11.58 -5.46 -7.65
N ALA A 141 11.01 -5.14 -8.81
CA ALA A 141 9.85 -4.27 -8.90
C ALA A 141 8.72 -4.72 -7.96
N GLY A 142 8.09 -3.76 -7.30
CA GLY A 142 6.98 -4.04 -6.40
C GLY A 142 7.35 -4.64 -5.05
N LYS A 143 8.64 -4.74 -4.72
CA LYS A 143 9.12 -5.20 -3.42
C LYS A 143 9.94 -4.11 -2.74
N ASP A 144 9.63 -3.88 -1.47
CA ASP A 144 10.35 -2.92 -0.62
C ASP A 144 11.59 -3.55 0.04
N PHE A 145 11.58 -4.87 0.19
CA PHE A 145 12.64 -5.62 0.87
C PHE A 145 13.10 -6.82 0.04
N VAL A 146 14.38 -7.13 0.15
CA VAL A 146 14.90 -8.46 -0.17
C VAL A 146 14.22 -9.46 0.77
N THR A 147 13.96 -10.68 0.29
CA THR A 147 13.25 -11.71 1.05
C THR A 147 13.85 -11.90 2.45
N GLY A 148 13.06 -11.68 3.51
CA GLY A 148 13.45 -11.80 4.91
C GLY A 148 14.15 -10.58 5.53
N HIS A 149 14.48 -9.56 4.73
CA HIS A 149 15.11 -8.34 5.24
C HIS A 149 14.12 -7.41 5.95
N ASP A 150 12.82 -7.54 5.70
CA ASP A 150 11.74 -6.84 6.39
C ASP A 150 11.74 -7.16 7.90
N GLN A 151 11.77 -8.44 8.26
CA GLN A 151 11.81 -8.87 9.65
C GLN A 151 13.10 -8.43 10.35
N THR A 152 14.23 -8.58 9.67
CA THR A 152 15.54 -8.14 10.18
C THR A 152 15.53 -6.64 10.43
N ALA A 153 15.07 -5.85 9.46
CA ALA A 153 14.98 -4.40 9.54
C ALA A 153 14.14 -3.93 10.75
N VAL A 154 12.97 -4.53 10.96
CA VAL A 154 12.08 -4.23 12.08
C VAL A 154 12.76 -4.56 13.41
N HIS A 155 13.33 -5.75 13.56
CA HIS A 155 13.98 -6.16 14.80
C HIS A 155 15.20 -5.30 15.14
N ASP A 156 16.01 -4.90 14.16
CA ASP A 156 17.16 -4.02 14.38
C ASP A 156 16.73 -2.68 14.98
N ARG A 157 15.67 -2.08 14.43
CA ARG A 157 15.11 -0.81 14.91
C ARG A 157 14.48 -0.96 16.30
N ILE A 158 13.79 -2.07 16.56
CA ILE A 158 13.27 -2.38 17.90
C ILE A 158 14.42 -2.49 18.91
N ARG A 159 15.55 -3.13 18.57
CA ARG A 159 16.72 -3.21 19.46
C ARG A 159 17.30 -1.82 19.77
N GLN A 160 17.37 -0.93 18.79
CA GLN A 160 17.84 0.45 19.00
C GLN A 160 16.96 1.25 19.98
N LEU A 161 15.68 0.90 20.09
CA LEU A 161 14.75 1.51 21.05
C LEU A 161 14.80 0.88 22.44
N GLY A 162 15.71 -0.06 22.71
CA GLY A 162 15.76 -0.81 23.98
C GLY A 162 14.87 -2.06 23.98
N GLY A 163 14.65 -2.66 22.81
CA GLY A 163 13.83 -3.85 22.64
C GLY A 163 12.33 -3.55 22.55
N VAL A 164 11.51 -4.61 22.61
CA VAL A 164 10.05 -4.52 22.38
C VAL A 164 9.37 -3.53 23.34
N ARG A 165 9.75 -3.54 24.63
CA ARG A 165 9.20 -2.61 25.62
C ARG A 165 9.46 -1.15 25.24
N GLY A 166 10.68 -0.85 24.81
CA GLY A 166 11.05 0.51 24.42
C GLY A 166 10.39 0.95 23.12
N PHE A 167 10.26 0.04 22.15
CA PHE A 167 9.46 0.27 20.95
C PHE A 167 7.99 0.60 21.28
N LEU A 168 7.33 -0.20 22.12
CA LEU A 168 5.94 0.05 22.53
C LEU A 168 5.80 1.41 23.23
N ALA A 169 6.68 1.72 24.17
CA ALA A 169 6.65 3.01 24.86
C ALA A 169 6.85 4.20 23.91
N TRP A 170 7.72 4.06 22.90
CA TRP A 170 7.88 5.08 21.85
C TRP A 170 6.64 5.20 20.98
N PHE A 171 6.11 4.08 20.47
CA PHE A 171 4.93 4.04 19.60
C PHE A 171 3.72 4.67 20.30
N ASP A 172 3.54 4.31 21.57
CA ASP A 172 2.48 4.82 22.44
C ASP A 172 2.52 6.34 22.57
N ARG A 173 3.71 6.90 22.81
CA ARG A 173 3.89 8.36 22.86
C ARG A 173 3.68 9.02 21.49
N ALA A 174 4.23 8.44 20.42
CA ALA A 174 4.18 9.01 19.08
C ALA A 174 2.75 9.06 18.51
N HIS A 175 1.91 8.09 18.87
CA HIS A 175 0.53 7.97 18.38
C HIS A 175 -0.53 8.28 19.44
N GLY A 176 -0.13 8.73 20.63
CA GLY A 176 -1.06 9.01 21.73
C GLY A 176 -1.84 7.79 22.21
N HIS A 177 -1.26 6.59 22.08
CA HIS A 177 -1.81 5.38 22.69
C HIS A 177 -1.37 5.34 24.16
N TRP A 178 -2.33 5.32 25.07
CA TRP A 178 -2.06 5.34 26.51
C TRP A 178 -2.67 4.10 27.17
N PRO A 179 -1.97 2.95 27.15
CA PRO A 179 -2.52 1.69 27.66
C PRO A 179 -2.67 1.68 29.18
N GLY A 180 -1.96 2.57 29.90
CA GLY A 180 -2.13 2.76 31.35
C GLY A 180 -3.32 3.66 31.73
N ILE A 181 -3.86 4.45 30.79
CA ILE A 181 -5.08 5.25 31.00
C ILE A 181 -6.27 4.36 30.62
N ASN A 182 -6.58 3.40 31.48
CA ASN A 182 -7.43 2.26 31.14
C ASN A 182 -8.55 1.99 32.14
N VAL A 183 -8.89 2.95 33.00
CA VAL A 183 -10.05 2.84 33.87
C VAL A 183 -11.16 3.78 33.46
N ILE A 184 -12.38 3.38 33.82
CA ILE A 184 -13.60 4.18 33.70
C ILE A 184 -14.06 4.53 35.12
N TYR A 185 -14.35 5.80 35.32
CA TYR A 185 -15.14 6.27 36.46
C TYR A 185 -16.58 6.38 35.99
N GLU A 186 -17.48 5.58 36.57
CA GLU A 186 -18.87 5.57 36.15
C GLU A 186 -19.55 6.91 36.51
N PRO A 187 -20.34 7.52 35.60
CA PRO A 187 -20.94 8.82 35.85
C PRO A 187 -22.00 8.79 36.97
N VAL A 188 -21.71 9.44 38.09
CA VAL A 188 -22.63 9.63 39.23
C VAL A 188 -22.96 11.11 39.44
N THR A 189 -24.04 11.40 40.16
CA THR A 189 -24.37 12.73 40.70
C THR A 189 -23.49 13.06 41.91
N LEU A 190 -23.56 14.29 42.43
CA LEU A 190 -22.72 14.72 43.56
C LEU A 190 -22.97 13.92 44.86
N ASP A 191 -24.16 13.37 45.02
CA ASP A 191 -24.55 12.46 46.10
C ASP A 191 -24.18 10.98 45.83
N GLY A 192 -23.52 10.69 44.70
CA GLY A 192 -23.07 9.33 44.35
C GLY A 192 -24.12 8.48 43.62
N THR A 193 -25.29 9.03 43.29
CA THR A 193 -26.34 8.31 42.56
C THR A 193 -25.94 8.11 41.09
N PRO A 194 -26.00 6.89 40.52
CA PRO A 194 -25.70 6.66 39.10
C PRO A 194 -26.58 7.48 38.16
N THR A 195 -25.97 8.16 37.19
CA THR A 195 -26.71 9.01 36.24
C THR A 195 -27.32 8.26 35.06
N GLY A 196 -26.88 7.01 34.83
CA GLY A 196 -27.25 6.21 33.65
C GLY A 196 -26.63 6.70 32.32
N LYS A 197 -25.80 7.75 32.35
CA LYS A 197 -25.10 8.25 31.15
C LYS A 197 -23.87 7.38 30.86
N PRO A 198 -23.51 7.19 29.58
CA PRO A 198 -22.29 6.47 29.24
C PRO A 198 -21.04 7.23 29.66
N PRO A 199 -19.95 6.53 29.99
CA PRO A 199 -18.65 7.14 30.24
C PRO A 199 -18.13 7.84 28.99
N ARG A 200 -17.39 8.93 29.18
CA ARG A 200 -16.89 9.78 28.08
C ARG A 200 -15.37 9.75 27.90
N ARG A 201 -14.66 9.28 28.92
CA ARG A 201 -13.20 9.36 29.00
C ARG A 201 -12.65 8.14 29.72
N ARG A 202 -11.41 7.79 29.38
CA ARG A 202 -10.59 6.88 30.18
C ARG A 202 -9.65 7.66 31.08
N HIS A 203 -9.31 7.08 32.21
CA HIS A 203 -8.52 7.72 33.26
C HIS A 203 -7.38 6.81 33.74
N LEU A 204 -6.43 7.38 34.47
CA LEU A 204 -5.50 6.64 35.33
C LEU A 204 -6.24 6.21 36.59
N ALA A 205 -5.92 5.02 37.13
CA ALA A 205 -6.57 4.48 38.33
C ALA A 205 -6.43 5.38 39.57
N GLY A 206 -5.37 6.21 39.64
CA GLY A 206 -5.12 7.15 40.73
C GLY A 206 -5.41 8.61 40.39
N CYS A 207 -6.20 8.89 39.35
CA CYS A 207 -6.52 10.28 39.01
C CYS A 207 -7.50 10.90 40.02
N ASP A 208 -7.44 12.21 40.17
CA ASP A 208 -8.28 13.06 41.02
C ASP A 208 -9.62 13.45 40.38
N HIS A 209 -9.93 12.94 39.19
CA HIS A 209 -11.18 13.23 38.46
C HIS A 209 -12.34 12.33 38.92
N HIS A 210 -12.57 12.29 40.23
CA HIS A 210 -13.63 11.51 40.85
C HIS A 210 -14.36 12.35 41.89
N HIS A 211 -15.64 12.03 42.14
CA HIS A 211 -16.41 12.64 43.22
C HIS A 211 -16.07 11.94 44.54
N THR A 212 -15.99 12.71 45.61
CA THR A 212 -15.79 12.21 46.97
C THR A 212 -16.88 12.71 47.91
N ASP A 213 -17.19 11.94 48.95
CA ASP A 213 -18.02 12.39 50.08
C ASP A 213 -17.20 13.23 51.08
N ASP A 214 -17.88 13.74 52.13
CA ASP A 214 -17.25 14.52 53.21
C ASP A 214 -16.18 13.72 53.99
N ALA A 215 -16.20 12.38 53.89
CA ALA A 215 -15.20 11.50 54.48
C ALA A 215 -14.04 11.17 53.51
N GLY A 216 -14.04 11.76 52.31
CA GLY A 216 -13.01 11.55 51.28
C GLY A 216 -13.14 10.24 50.51
N ARG A 217 -14.26 9.52 50.61
CA ARG A 217 -14.49 8.26 49.90
C ARG A 217 -14.94 8.52 48.47
N ILE A 218 -14.36 7.80 47.51
CA ILE A 218 -14.71 7.89 46.10
C ILE A 218 -16.16 7.40 45.89
N LEU A 219 -17.00 8.26 45.32
CA LEU A 219 -18.40 7.99 45.03
C LEU A 219 -18.61 7.31 43.67
N ASN A 220 -17.72 7.55 42.70
CA ASN A 220 -17.79 6.91 41.39
C ASN A 220 -17.27 5.47 41.43
N PRO A 221 -18.05 4.47 41.00
CA PRO A 221 -17.52 3.14 40.74
C PRO A 221 -16.38 3.18 39.72
N ILE A 222 -15.29 2.48 40.01
CA ILE A 222 -14.12 2.37 39.14
C ILE A 222 -14.08 0.97 38.55
N ARG A 223 -13.84 0.85 37.25
CA ARG A 223 -13.57 -0.44 36.61
C ARG A 223 -12.54 -0.30 35.47
N PRO A 224 -11.90 -1.40 35.07
CA PRO A 224 -11.16 -1.44 33.82
C PRO A 224 -12.07 -1.13 32.62
N ALA A 225 -11.54 -0.36 31.69
CA ALA A 225 -12.15 -0.15 30.38
C ALA A 225 -12.11 -1.46 29.60
N THR A 226 -13.20 -1.76 28.90
CA THR A 226 -13.23 -2.88 27.95
C THR A 226 -12.35 -2.59 26.74
N ARG A 227 -12.06 -3.60 25.91
CA ARG A 227 -11.30 -3.40 24.67
C ARG A 227 -11.98 -2.40 23.72
N GLU A 228 -13.31 -2.43 23.66
CA GLU A 228 -14.09 -1.49 22.85
C GLU A 228 -13.98 -0.06 23.38
N GLU A 229 -14.04 0.13 24.70
CA GLU A 229 -13.85 1.44 25.33
C GLU A 229 -12.41 1.95 25.20
N MET A 230 -11.41 1.07 25.25
CA MET A 230 -10.01 1.43 24.98
C MET A 230 -9.82 2.01 23.56
N ALA A 231 -10.61 1.53 22.60
CA ALA A 231 -10.56 1.98 21.20
C ALA A 231 -11.43 3.23 20.94
N SER A 232 -12.61 3.31 21.57
CA SER A 232 -13.62 4.34 21.28
C SER A 232 -13.58 5.55 22.22
N LEU A 233 -13.20 5.36 23.49
CA LEU A 233 -13.16 6.45 24.45
C LEU A 233 -11.78 7.12 24.46
N PRO A 234 -11.73 8.44 24.25
CA PRO A 234 -10.47 9.17 24.34
C PRO A 234 -9.97 9.21 25.79
N PRO A 235 -8.65 9.18 26.02
CA PRO A 235 -8.10 9.38 27.35
C PRO A 235 -8.39 10.80 27.86
N CYS A 236 -8.48 10.94 29.19
CA CYS A 236 -8.56 12.23 29.86
C CYS A 236 -7.27 13.04 29.61
N LYS A 237 -7.41 14.33 29.29
CA LYS A 237 -6.29 15.22 28.95
C LYS A 237 -5.29 15.37 30.10
N ASP A 238 -5.78 15.43 31.34
CA ASP A 238 -4.91 15.57 32.51
C ASP A 238 -4.17 14.27 32.82
N CYS A 239 -4.84 13.13 32.61
CA CYS A 239 -4.20 11.81 32.70
C CYS A 239 -3.10 11.65 31.64
N VAL A 240 -3.32 12.12 30.41
CA VAL A 240 -2.29 12.14 29.36
C VAL A 240 -1.11 13.00 29.78
N THR A 241 -1.38 14.20 30.31
CA THR A 241 -0.34 15.12 30.76
C THR A 241 0.49 14.53 31.90
N ALA A 242 -0.17 13.88 32.88
CA ALA A 242 0.49 13.19 33.98
C ALA A 242 1.35 12.00 33.48
N ALA A 243 0.80 11.17 32.59
CA ALA A 243 1.50 10.02 32.04
C ALA A 243 2.71 10.43 31.18
N ALA A 244 2.60 11.50 30.39
CA ALA A 244 3.70 12.03 29.59
C ALA A 244 4.85 12.54 30.48
N LYS A 245 4.54 13.28 31.56
CA LYS A 245 5.55 13.75 32.53
C LYS A 245 6.29 12.60 33.20
N ALA A 246 5.57 11.55 33.61
CA ALA A 246 6.18 10.37 34.21
C ALA A 246 7.11 9.63 33.23
N ALA A 247 6.77 9.61 31.93
CA ALA A 247 7.55 8.93 30.90
C ALA A 247 8.81 9.69 30.45
N SER A 248 8.90 11.01 30.68
CA SER A 248 10.05 11.85 30.32
C SER A 248 11.06 12.06 31.45
N GLY A 249 10.72 11.65 32.68
CA GLY A 249 11.52 11.88 33.89
C GLY A 249 12.36 10.68 34.36
N GLY A 250 12.48 9.63 33.55
CA GLY A 250 13.27 8.43 33.82
C GLY A 250 14.08 8.01 32.62
#